data_AF-A0A2E9TPE6-F1
#
_entry.id   AF-A0A2E9TPE6-F1
#
_cell.length_a   1.000
_cell.length_b   1.000
_cell.length_c   1.000
_cell.angle_alpha   90.00
_cell.angle_beta   90.00
_cell.angle_gamma   90.00
#
_symmetry.space_group_name_H-M   'P 1'
#
loop_
_entity.id
_entity.type
_entity.pdbx_description
1 polymer ?
#
loop_
_entity_poly.entity_id
_entity_poly.type
_entity_poly.pdbx_seq_one_letter_code
_entity_poly.pdbx_strand_id
1 'polypeptide(L)'
;MSKPHQRVGSVSNAHVGRDFENGALKVFARFGLDLERNFKVPVGLNGTSKLHAFDLGSEEKKILVECKSHKWTAPNDNVPSAKLTVWNEAMYYFLVAPPGFRKILFVLRDMSERRQETLAEYYIRTYRHLIPGDVEIWEFDEGNGEVIERSFSQ
;
A
#
# COMPACT_ATOMS: atom_id res chain seq x y z
N MET A 1 -13.42 13.01 -22.85
CA MET A 1 -14.28 12.02 -22.15
C MET A 1 -13.56 11.56 -20.89
N SER A 2 -14.10 11.82 -19.70
CA SER A 2 -13.54 11.25 -18.45
C SER A 2 -13.98 9.78 -18.35
N LYS A 3 -13.03 8.87 -18.13
CA LYS A 3 -13.34 7.46 -17.90
C LYS A 3 -13.86 7.29 -16.46
N PRO A 4 -14.98 6.57 -16.22
CA PRO A 4 -15.71 6.56 -14.94
C PRO A 4 -14.97 6.02 -13.70
N HIS A 5 -13.68 5.68 -13.79
CA HIS A 5 -12.88 5.17 -12.66
C HIS A 5 -11.44 5.72 -12.64
N GLN A 6 -11.15 6.69 -13.50
CA GLN A 6 -9.84 7.32 -13.60
C GLN A 6 -9.80 8.54 -12.68
N ARG A 7 -8.69 8.73 -11.94
CA ARG A 7 -8.50 9.93 -11.11
C ARG A 7 -8.64 11.17 -12.01
N VAL A 8 -9.49 12.12 -11.60
CA VAL A 8 -9.76 13.34 -12.39
C VAL A 8 -8.44 14.08 -12.65
N GLY A 9 -8.19 14.45 -13.90
CA GLY A 9 -6.96 15.14 -14.32
C GLY A 9 -5.72 14.26 -14.50
N SER A 10 -5.79 12.95 -14.22
CA SER A 10 -4.67 12.03 -14.46
C SER A 10 -4.59 11.53 -15.90
N VAL A 11 -3.40 11.10 -16.35
CA VAL A 11 -3.19 10.42 -17.65
C VAL A 11 -3.79 9.00 -17.65
N SER A 12 -3.57 8.25 -16.57
CA SER A 12 -4.21 6.95 -16.29
C SER A 12 -4.00 6.55 -14.83
N ASN A 13 -4.78 5.60 -14.30
CA ASN A 13 -4.56 5.06 -12.95
C ASN A 13 -3.18 4.38 -12.80
N ALA A 14 -2.68 3.73 -13.86
CA ALA A 14 -1.35 3.12 -13.86
C ALA A 14 -0.23 4.17 -13.79
N HIS A 15 -0.44 5.34 -14.41
CA HIS A 15 0.49 6.46 -14.31
C HIS A 15 0.51 7.03 -12.89
N VAL A 16 -0.66 7.23 -12.28
CA VAL A 16 -0.76 7.69 -10.88
C VAL A 16 -0.07 6.72 -9.92
N GLY A 17 -0.28 5.40 -10.08
CA GLY A 17 0.40 4.40 -9.27
C GLY A 17 1.92 4.46 -9.41
N ARG A 18 2.42 4.60 -10.65
CA ARG A 18 3.86 4.72 -10.93
C ARG A 18 4.48 5.97 -10.30
N ASP A 19 3.79 7.11 -10.37
CA ASP A 19 4.29 8.33 -9.75
C ASP A 19 4.33 8.21 -8.22
N PHE A 20 3.32 7.54 -7.65
CA PHE A 20 3.28 7.24 -6.23
C PHE A 20 4.41 6.30 -5.79
N GLU A 21 4.69 5.24 -6.55
CA GLU A 21 5.85 4.36 -6.33
C GLU A 21 7.18 5.14 -6.38
N ASN A 22 7.32 6.10 -7.31
CA ASN A 22 8.50 6.96 -7.38
C ASN A 22 8.61 7.88 -6.16
N GLY A 23 7.48 8.36 -5.63
CA GLY A 23 7.42 9.10 -4.37
C GLY A 23 7.86 8.24 -3.19
N ALA A 24 7.35 7.00 -3.11
CA ALA A 24 7.72 6.03 -2.09
C ALA A 24 9.23 5.72 -2.11
N LEU A 25 9.84 5.51 -3.28
CA LEU A 25 11.29 5.34 -3.41
C LEU A 25 12.08 6.49 -2.78
N LYS A 26 11.70 7.74 -3.08
CA LYS A 26 12.36 8.93 -2.52
C LYS A 26 12.19 9.00 -1.00
N VAL A 27 11.01 8.62 -0.51
CA VAL A 27 10.71 8.54 0.93
C VAL A 27 11.61 7.51 1.61
N PHE A 28 11.67 6.28 1.10
CA PHE A 28 12.50 5.24 1.70
C PHE A 28 14.00 5.57 1.62
N ALA A 29 14.47 6.18 0.54
CA ALA A 29 15.85 6.65 0.42
C ALA A 29 16.20 7.70 1.49
N ARG A 30 15.26 8.59 1.87
CA ARG A 30 15.47 9.54 2.99
C ARG A 30 15.67 8.84 4.34
N PHE A 31 15.18 7.62 4.49
CA PHE A 31 15.38 6.78 5.67
C PHE A 31 16.62 5.85 5.53
N GLY A 32 17.44 6.02 4.48
CA GLY A 32 18.59 5.15 4.21
C GLY A 32 18.21 3.75 3.73
N LEU A 33 17.00 3.59 3.19
CA LEU A 33 16.48 2.34 2.64
C LEU A 33 16.45 2.44 1.11
N ASP A 34 17.50 1.95 0.48
CA ASP A 34 17.56 1.82 -0.97
C ASP A 34 16.74 0.60 -1.42
N LEU A 35 15.60 0.87 -2.04
CA LEU A 35 14.67 -0.15 -2.52
C LEU A 35 14.67 -0.19 -4.06
N GLU A 36 14.40 -1.38 -4.60
CA GLU A 36 14.24 -1.63 -6.03
C GLU A 36 12.76 -1.83 -6.38
N ARG A 37 12.37 -1.48 -7.61
CA ARG A 37 11.00 -1.67 -8.10
C ARG A 37 10.77 -3.09 -8.59
N ASN A 38 9.51 -3.55 -8.56
CA ASN A 38 9.11 -4.87 -9.04
C ASN A 38 9.94 -5.99 -8.40
N PHE A 39 10.18 -5.90 -7.09
CA PHE A 39 11.03 -6.82 -6.35
C PHE A 39 10.33 -8.18 -6.25
N LYS A 40 10.93 -9.21 -6.83
CA LYS A 40 10.31 -10.54 -6.96
C LYS A 40 10.76 -11.48 -5.85
N VAL A 41 9.79 -12.04 -5.15
CA VAL A 41 10.03 -13.15 -4.21
C VAL A 41 9.06 -14.30 -4.46
N PRO A 42 9.44 -15.54 -4.14
CA PRO A 42 8.50 -16.66 -4.18
C PRO A 42 7.48 -16.52 -3.04
N VAL A 43 6.20 -16.36 -3.39
CA VAL A 43 5.10 -16.40 -2.42
C VAL A 43 4.28 -17.67 -2.64
N GLY A 44 3.76 -18.27 -1.57
CA GLY A 44 2.93 -19.46 -1.71
C GLY A 44 2.68 -20.25 -0.43
N LEU A 45 1.87 -21.30 -0.58
CA LEU A 45 1.44 -22.19 0.50
C LEU A 45 1.78 -23.64 0.17
N ASN A 46 1.97 -24.46 1.20
CA ASN A 46 2.07 -25.92 1.10
C ASN A 46 3.13 -26.39 0.07
N GLY A 47 4.29 -25.72 0.05
CA GLY A 47 5.39 -26.06 -0.86
C GLY A 47 5.17 -25.67 -2.33
N THR A 48 4.04 -25.05 -2.66
CA THR A 48 3.79 -24.50 -4.00
C THR A 48 3.97 -22.99 -3.97
N SER A 49 4.87 -22.46 -4.78
CA SER A 49 5.13 -21.02 -4.86
C SER A 49 5.14 -20.49 -6.29
N LYS A 50 4.86 -19.20 -6.42
CA LYS A 50 5.00 -18.42 -7.66
C LYS A 50 5.72 -17.13 -7.32
N LEU A 51 6.51 -16.62 -8.27
CA LEU A 51 7.07 -15.27 -8.13
C LEU A 51 5.95 -14.23 -8.11
N HIS A 52 5.87 -13.49 -7.01
CA HIS A 52 5.10 -12.25 -6.90
C HIS A 52 6.05 -11.07 -6.96
N ALA A 53 5.67 -10.03 -7.68
CA ALA A 53 6.43 -8.78 -7.75
C ALA A 53 5.80 -7.79 -6.78
N PHE A 54 6.46 -7.58 -5.64
CA PHE A 54 6.14 -6.47 -4.76
C PHE A 54 6.49 -5.14 -5.45
N ASP A 55 5.71 -4.10 -5.20
CA ASP A 55 5.91 -2.79 -5.85
C ASP A 55 7.34 -2.29 -5.61
N LEU A 56 7.82 -2.37 -4.36
CA LEU A 56 9.22 -2.11 -3.98
C LEU A 56 9.78 -3.20 -3.04
N GLY A 57 11.09 -3.37 -3.02
CA GLY A 57 11.73 -4.24 -2.03
C GLY A 57 13.26 -4.21 -2.05
N SER A 58 13.86 -4.93 -1.10
CA SER A 58 15.32 -5.08 -0.99
C SER A 58 15.66 -6.42 -0.34
N GLU A 59 16.53 -7.19 -1.00
CA GLU A 59 17.05 -8.44 -0.45
C GLU A 59 18.07 -8.18 0.67
N GLU A 60 18.90 -7.15 0.52
CA GLU A 60 19.92 -6.78 1.51
C GLU A 60 19.28 -6.29 2.82
N LYS A 61 18.30 -5.38 2.72
CA LYS A 61 17.60 -4.85 3.90
C LYS A 61 16.45 -5.73 4.37
N LYS A 62 16.13 -6.79 3.61
CA LYS A 62 14.98 -7.68 3.84
C LYS A 62 13.68 -6.88 4.02
N ILE A 63 13.31 -6.09 3.00
CA ILE A 63 12.07 -5.28 3.01
C ILE A 63 11.20 -5.62 1.80
N LEU A 64 9.90 -5.73 2.02
CA LEU A 64 8.85 -5.84 0.99
C LEU A 64 7.85 -4.71 1.18
N VAL A 65 7.49 -4.03 0.08
CA VAL A 65 6.54 -2.92 0.09
C VAL A 65 5.49 -3.09 -1.00
N GLU A 66 4.22 -2.96 -0.61
CA GLU A 66 3.09 -2.78 -1.55
C GLU A 66 2.63 -1.32 -1.46
N CYS A 67 2.61 -0.64 -2.61
CA CYS A 67 2.22 0.74 -2.75
C CYS A 67 0.76 0.85 -3.23
N LYS A 68 -0.07 1.65 -2.55
CA LYS A 68 -1.48 1.86 -2.98
C LYS A 68 -1.90 3.32 -2.85
N SER A 69 -1.99 4.00 -3.99
CA SER A 69 -2.42 5.40 -4.10
C SER A 69 -3.95 5.57 -4.16
N HIS A 70 -4.70 4.74 -3.43
CA HIS A 70 -6.15 4.72 -3.47
C HIS A 70 -6.75 5.86 -2.62
N LYS A 71 -7.96 6.30 -2.99
CA LYS A 71 -8.69 7.40 -2.35
C LYS A 71 -10.10 6.99 -2.03
N TRP A 72 -10.76 7.75 -1.16
CA TRP A 72 -12.21 7.74 -1.04
C TRP A 72 -12.89 8.03 -2.38
N THR A 73 -14.06 7.45 -2.61
CA THR A 73 -14.75 7.55 -3.91
C THR A 73 -15.71 8.73 -3.92
N ALA A 74 -15.53 9.66 -4.85
CA ALA A 74 -16.46 10.77 -5.08
C ALA A 74 -17.79 10.30 -5.75
N PRO A 75 -18.89 11.06 -5.61
CA PRO A 75 -19.09 12.13 -4.63
C PRO A 75 -19.35 11.55 -3.21
N ASN A 76 -19.00 12.29 -2.16
CA ASN A 76 -19.33 12.02 -0.74
C ASN A 76 -18.51 10.92 -0.04
N ASP A 77 -17.23 10.79 -0.38
CA ASP A 77 -16.29 9.88 0.27
C ASP A 77 -16.83 8.45 0.43
N ASN A 78 -17.40 7.86 -0.63
CA ASN A 78 -17.87 6.48 -0.57
C ASN A 78 -16.70 5.51 -0.33
N VAL A 79 -16.98 4.42 0.40
CA VAL A 79 -15.98 3.39 0.67
C VAL A 79 -15.54 2.77 -0.67
N PRO A 80 -14.25 2.79 -1.00
CA PRO A 80 -13.77 2.21 -2.25
C PRO A 80 -13.60 0.69 -2.10
N SER A 81 -14.69 -0.07 -1.89
CA SER A 81 -14.63 -1.49 -1.49
C SER A 81 -13.79 -2.37 -2.42
N ALA A 82 -13.91 -2.19 -3.74
CA ALA A 82 -13.10 -2.92 -4.72
C ALA A 82 -11.59 -2.64 -4.57
N LYS A 83 -11.22 -1.43 -4.13
CA LYS A 83 -9.83 -1.06 -3.86
C LYS A 83 -9.31 -1.63 -2.55
N LEU A 84 -10.17 -1.75 -1.53
CA LEU A 84 -9.83 -2.39 -0.27
C LEU A 84 -9.69 -3.91 -0.42
N THR A 85 -10.39 -4.54 -1.37
CA THR A 85 -10.13 -5.95 -1.74
C THR A 85 -8.69 -6.15 -2.19
N VAL A 86 -8.10 -5.21 -2.95
CA VAL A 86 -6.68 -5.27 -3.35
C VAL A 86 -5.75 -5.15 -2.13
N TRP A 87 -6.16 -4.40 -1.10
CA TRP A 87 -5.37 -4.32 0.14
C TRP A 87 -5.41 -5.64 0.92
N ASN A 88 -6.56 -6.32 0.94
CA ASN A 88 -6.69 -7.67 1.51
C ASN A 88 -5.83 -8.69 0.76
N GLU A 89 -5.75 -8.58 -0.57
CA GLU A 89 -4.86 -9.42 -1.38
C GLU A 89 -3.38 -9.15 -1.04
N ALA A 90 -2.99 -7.88 -0.85
CA ALA A 90 -1.65 -7.53 -0.38
C ALA A 90 -1.34 -8.15 1.00
N MET A 91 -2.29 -8.14 1.93
CA MET A 91 -2.13 -8.83 3.22
C MET A 91 -1.88 -10.32 3.05
N TYR A 92 -2.60 -10.97 2.12
CA TYR A 92 -2.37 -12.37 1.81
C TYR A 92 -0.98 -12.62 1.23
N TYR A 93 -0.51 -11.79 0.29
CA TYR A 93 0.86 -11.88 -0.23
C TYR A 93 1.91 -11.69 0.86
N PHE A 94 1.71 -10.74 1.78
CA PHE A 94 2.59 -10.56 2.93
C PHE A 94 2.61 -11.78 3.86
N LEU A 95 1.45 -12.39 4.11
CA LEU A 95 1.32 -13.59 4.94
C LEU A 95 2.08 -14.78 4.35
N VAL A 96 2.03 -14.94 3.01
CA VAL A 96 2.62 -16.07 2.29
C VAL A 96 3.99 -15.78 1.68
N ALA A 97 4.60 -14.65 2.04
CA ALA A 97 5.96 -14.29 1.67
C ALA A 97 6.99 -15.06 2.53
N PRO A 98 8.25 -15.20 2.06
CA PRO A 98 9.30 -15.80 2.86
C PRO A 98 9.47 -15.06 4.21
N PRO A 99 9.78 -15.78 5.30
CA PRO A 99 9.97 -15.15 6.61
C PRO A 99 11.22 -14.26 6.64
N GLY A 100 11.29 -13.36 7.62
CA GLY A 100 12.44 -12.50 7.85
C GLY A 100 12.45 -11.19 7.06
N PHE A 101 11.43 -10.94 6.23
CA PHE A 101 11.21 -9.63 5.62
C PHE A 101 10.38 -8.73 6.54
N ARG A 102 10.77 -7.46 6.64
CA ARG A 102 9.91 -6.37 7.08
C ARG A 102 8.90 -6.08 5.97
N LYS A 103 7.62 -5.96 6.33
CA LYS A 103 6.51 -5.89 5.36
C LYS A 103 5.74 -4.59 5.57
N ILE A 104 5.65 -3.76 4.54
CA ILE A 104 5.06 -2.43 4.65
C ILE A 104 3.99 -2.25 3.57
N LEU A 105 2.75 -2.00 3.99
CA LEU A 105 1.74 -1.42 3.11
C LEU A 105 1.90 0.11 3.13
N PHE A 106 2.40 0.67 2.03
CA PHE A 106 2.62 2.11 1.88
C PHE A 106 1.46 2.73 1.08
N VAL A 107 0.64 3.55 1.71
CA VAL A 107 -0.62 4.04 1.13
C VAL A 107 -0.69 5.55 1.10
N LEU A 108 -1.46 6.08 0.16
CA LEU A 108 -1.75 7.51 0.12
C LEU A 108 -2.59 7.90 1.35
N ARG A 109 -2.18 8.96 2.03
CA ARG A 109 -2.99 9.60 3.06
C ARG A 109 -4.18 10.31 2.40
N ASP A 110 -5.37 9.81 2.61
CA ASP A 110 -6.60 10.39 2.05
C ASP A 110 -7.67 10.46 3.14
N MET A 111 -7.98 11.68 3.59
CA MET A 111 -8.94 11.97 4.65
C MET A 111 -10.37 12.00 4.09
N SER A 112 -11.31 11.35 4.78
CA SER A 112 -12.74 11.48 4.50
C SER A 112 -13.37 12.50 5.45
N GLU A 113 -13.83 13.63 4.93
CA GLU A 113 -14.52 14.66 5.72
C GLU A 113 -15.80 14.11 6.36
N ARG A 114 -16.48 13.18 5.69
CA ARG A 114 -17.71 12.58 6.22
C ARG A 114 -17.50 11.72 7.47
N ARG A 115 -16.36 11.03 7.57
CA ARG A 115 -16.06 10.05 8.63
C ARG A 115 -15.03 10.54 9.64
N GLN A 116 -14.32 11.61 9.31
CA GLN A 116 -13.22 12.13 10.12
C GLN A 116 -12.13 11.08 10.36
N GLU A 117 -11.88 10.25 9.34
CA GLU A 117 -10.81 9.25 9.33
C GLU A 117 -10.19 9.13 7.93
N THR A 118 -8.92 8.75 7.90
CA THR A 118 -8.20 8.40 6.68
C THR A 118 -8.63 7.03 6.15
N LEU A 119 -8.37 6.77 4.86
CA LEU A 119 -8.66 5.45 4.28
C LEU A 119 -7.88 4.33 4.97
N ALA A 120 -6.65 4.60 5.44
CA ALA A 120 -5.87 3.63 6.21
C ALA A 120 -6.46 3.36 7.60
N GLU A 121 -6.90 4.40 8.31
CA GLU A 121 -7.59 4.23 9.60
C GLU A 121 -8.89 3.44 9.44
N TYR A 122 -9.67 3.73 8.40
CA TYR A 122 -10.86 2.95 8.06
C TYR A 122 -10.52 1.47 7.82
N TYR A 123 -9.46 1.21 7.03
CA TYR A 123 -9.01 -0.15 6.75
C TYR A 123 -8.59 -0.89 8.02
N ILE A 124 -7.76 -0.27 8.85
CA ILE A 124 -7.32 -0.84 10.14
C ILE A 124 -8.52 -1.11 11.06
N ARG A 125 -9.51 -0.21 11.10
CA ARG A 125 -10.70 -0.37 11.95
C ARG A 125 -11.62 -1.51 11.48
N THR A 126 -11.76 -1.71 10.18
CA THR A 126 -12.75 -2.64 9.59
C THR A 126 -12.18 -3.99 9.15
N TYR A 127 -10.88 -4.04 8.81
CA TYR A 127 -10.19 -5.22 8.28
C TYR A 127 -9.01 -5.67 9.15
N ARG A 128 -8.91 -5.21 10.42
CA ARG A 128 -7.82 -5.60 11.34
C ARG A 128 -7.53 -7.09 11.35
N HIS A 129 -8.59 -7.90 11.34
CA HIS A 129 -8.56 -9.35 11.36
C HIS A 129 -7.86 -10.00 10.15
N LEU A 130 -7.58 -9.24 9.09
CA LEU A 130 -6.84 -9.70 7.92
C LEU A 130 -5.39 -9.22 7.88
N ILE A 131 -4.97 -8.32 8.78
CA ILE A 131 -3.62 -7.74 8.77
C ILE A 131 -2.66 -8.68 9.52
N PRO A 132 -1.62 -9.23 8.89
CA PRO A 132 -0.62 -10.05 9.57
C PRO A 132 0.12 -9.27 10.67
N GLY A 133 0.54 -9.95 11.73
CA GLY A 133 1.19 -9.35 12.91
C GLY A 133 2.50 -8.63 12.66
N ASP A 134 3.16 -8.93 11.54
CA ASP A 134 4.44 -8.37 11.13
C ASP A 134 4.32 -7.37 9.98
N VAL A 135 3.10 -6.92 9.65
CA VAL A 135 2.85 -5.91 8.62
C VAL A 135 2.67 -4.53 9.24
N GLU A 136 3.46 -3.58 8.76
CA GLU A 136 3.33 -2.15 9.06
C GLU A 136 2.45 -1.47 8.00
N ILE A 137 1.69 -0.45 8.42
CA ILE A 137 0.90 0.39 7.50
C ILE A 137 1.38 1.82 7.61
N TRP A 138 1.87 2.37 6.51
CA TRP A 138 2.43 3.71 6.43
C TRP A 138 1.56 4.57 5.51
N GLU A 139 1.18 5.75 5.97
CA GLU A 139 0.47 6.74 5.17
C GLU A 139 1.43 7.82 4.68
N PHE A 140 1.31 8.19 3.41
CA PHE A 140 2.11 9.24 2.79
C PHE A 140 1.23 10.38 2.30
N ASP A 141 1.53 11.59 2.75
CA ASP A 141 0.91 12.81 2.27
C ASP A 141 1.77 13.44 1.18
N GLU A 142 1.33 13.33 -0.08
CA GLU A 142 2.04 13.89 -1.23
C GLU A 142 2.12 15.43 -1.20
N GLY A 143 1.24 16.11 -0.45
CA GLY A 143 1.16 17.56 -0.38
C GLY A 143 2.26 18.19 0.46
N ASN A 144 2.67 17.55 1.54
CA ASN A 144 3.71 18.05 2.44
C ASN A 144 4.93 17.11 2.56
N GLY A 145 4.86 15.91 1.98
CA GLY A 145 5.95 14.92 2.03
C GLY A 145 6.08 14.18 3.37
N GLU A 146 5.06 14.25 4.22
CA GLU A 146 4.99 13.61 5.54
C GLU A 146 4.62 12.13 5.41
N VAL A 147 5.21 11.31 6.29
CA VAL A 147 4.94 9.88 6.39
C VAL A 147 4.54 9.56 7.82
N ILE A 148 3.42 8.87 7.98
CA ILE A 148 2.86 8.50 9.28
C ILE A 148 2.75 6.99 9.33
N GLU A 149 3.56 6.36 10.18
CA GLU A 149 3.36 4.95 10.53
C GLU A 149 2.14 4.82 11.45
N ARG A 150 1.18 3.98 11.06
CA ARG A 150 0.00 3.71 11.87
C ARG A 150 0.29 2.58 12.83
N SER A 151 0.42 2.93 14.11
CA SER A 151 0.45 1.94 15.18
C SER A 151 -0.95 1.38 15.43
N PHE A 152 -1.07 0.06 15.45
CA PHE A 152 -2.27 -0.64 15.88
C PHE A 152 -1.85 -1.89 16.65
N SER A 153 -2.29 -2.03 17.90
CA SER A 153 -2.06 -3.26 18.66
C SER A 153 -2.87 -4.40 18.03
N GLN A 154 -2.25 -5.58 17.89
CA GLN A 154 -2.99 -6.81 17.67
C GLN A 154 -3.66 -7.28 18.96
#